data_AF-A0AA35WIS1-F1
#
_entry.id   AF-A0AA35WIS1-F1
#
_cell.length_a   1.000
_cell.length_b   1.000
_cell.length_c   1.000
_cell.angle_alpha   90.00
_cell.angle_beta   90.00
_cell.angle_gamma   90.00
#
_symmetry.space_group_name_H-M   'P 1'
#
loop_
_entity.id
_entity.type
_entity.pdbx_description
1 polymer ?
#
loop_
_entity_poly.entity_id
_entity_poly.type
_entity_poly.pdbx_seq_one_letter_code
_entity_poly.pdbx_strand_id
1 'polypeptide(L)'
;MGGGSSKQRGGAATEGAKQAKKAAETEAVPVGPFDVAISGTSEDAALAEFIKGKMEGASLTVYWKPSNVEKDARILGKVLVDTKCLVSVVSATSAKMNHCTDHVSLAYISNKPIVVVSSTPKADVIQKFHFGM
;
A
#
# COMPACT_ATOMS: atom_id res chain seq x y z
N MET A 1 -9.37 13.95 76.84
CA MET A 1 -8.02 13.37 77.02
C MET A 1 -7.88 12.27 75.97
N GLY A 2 -6.95 12.23 75.04
CA GLY A 2 -5.80 13.06 74.69
C GLY A 2 -5.03 12.34 73.57
N GLY A 3 -4.30 13.09 72.74
CA GLY A 3 -3.32 12.59 71.77
C GLY A 3 -3.93 12.09 70.45
N GLY A 4 -3.72 12.68 69.27
CA GLY A 4 -2.57 13.43 68.79
C GLY A 4 -1.57 12.48 68.14
N SER A 5 -1.61 12.37 66.80
CA SER A 5 -0.43 12.00 66.03
C SER A 5 -0.57 12.47 64.58
N SER A 6 0.42 13.26 64.18
CA SER A 6 0.59 13.91 62.90
C SER A 6 1.70 13.21 62.11
N LYS A 7 1.79 13.55 60.81
CA LYS A 7 2.88 13.30 59.85
C LYS A 7 3.09 11.86 59.37
N GLN A 8 2.89 11.67 58.06
CA GLN A 8 4.03 11.49 57.17
C GLN A 8 3.69 11.91 55.73
N ARG A 9 4.36 12.97 55.28
CA ARG A 9 4.56 13.30 53.86
C ARG A 9 5.76 12.50 53.37
N GLY A 10 5.58 11.78 52.28
CA GLY A 10 6.59 11.28 51.35
C GLY A 10 5.83 10.92 50.07
N GLY A 11 6.16 11.36 48.86
CA GLY A 11 7.46 11.72 48.32
C GLY A 11 7.87 10.65 47.31
N ALA A 12 7.39 10.74 46.07
CA ALA A 12 7.95 10.12 44.85
C ALA A 12 7.03 10.52 43.67
N ALA A 13 7.43 11.46 42.82
CA ALA A 13 8.25 11.22 41.64
C ALA A 13 7.45 10.56 40.50
N THR A 14 6.90 11.42 39.63
CA THR A 14 6.98 11.29 38.17
C THR A 14 6.81 9.90 37.57
N GLU A 15 5.56 9.45 37.41
CA GLU A 15 5.21 8.48 36.37
C GLU A 15 4.82 9.22 35.09
N GLY A 16 5.82 9.90 34.52
CA GLY A 16 5.84 10.20 33.09
C GLY A 16 6.09 8.90 32.35
N ALA A 17 5.05 8.08 32.19
CA ALA A 17 5.07 6.90 31.34
C ALA A 17 5.19 7.37 29.89
N LYS A 18 6.45 7.45 29.46
CA LYS A 18 6.94 7.64 28.10
C LYS A 18 6.00 6.99 27.09
N GLN A 19 5.35 7.86 26.31
CA GLN A 19 5.01 7.61 24.92
C GLN A 19 6.26 7.09 24.20
N ALA A 20 6.41 5.77 24.11
CA ALA A 20 7.20 5.18 23.06
C ALA A 20 6.35 5.24 21.78
N LYS A 21 6.30 6.43 21.17
CA LYS A 21 6.01 6.56 19.74
C LYS A 21 7.06 5.69 19.04
N LYS A 22 6.68 4.47 18.70
CA LYS A 22 7.36 3.69 17.65
C LYS A 22 7.17 4.52 16.39
N ALA A 23 8.16 5.37 16.11
CA ALA A 23 8.22 6.12 14.87
C ALA A 23 8.15 5.07 13.77
N ALA A 24 6.98 4.98 13.13
CA ALA A 24 6.86 4.34 11.85
C ALA A 24 7.85 5.10 10.95
N GLU A 25 8.96 4.43 10.60
CA GLU A 25 9.81 4.86 9.50
C GLU A 25 8.86 5.14 8.34
N THR A 26 8.64 6.42 8.10
CA THR A 26 7.88 6.87 6.95
C THR A 26 8.83 6.64 5.81
N GLU A 27 8.82 5.42 5.25
CA GLU A 27 9.52 5.15 4.00
C GLU A 27 9.18 6.29 3.06
N ALA A 28 10.21 7.05 2.67
CA ALA A 28 10.03 8.19 1.79
C ALA A 28 9.28 7.69 0.54
N VAL A 29 8.12 8.27 0.29
CA VAL A 29 7.34 7.98 -0.93
C VAL A 29 8.28 8.22 -2.10
N PRO A 30 8.56 7.20 -2.92
CA PRO A 30 9.49 7.37 -4.02
C PRO A 30 8.93 8.42 -4.97
N VAL A 31 9.69 9.50 -5.15
CA VAL A 31 9.37 10.60 -6.04
C VAL A 31 10.20 10.42 -7.29
N GLY A 32 9.56 10.10 -8.40
CA GLY A 32 10.20 9.99 -9.69
C GLY A 32 9.16 9.78 -10.78
N PRO A 33 9.36 10.34 -11.99
CA PRO A 33 8.53 9.96 -13.13
C PRO A 33 8.75 8.47 -13.41
N PHE A 34 7.67 7.71 -13.40
CA PHE A 34 7.68 6.30 -13.80
C PHE A 34 6.97 6.16 -15.15
N ASP A 35 7.45 5.29 -16.01
CA ASP A 35 6.72 4.95 -17.23
C ASP A 35 5.53 4.07 -16.88
N VAL A 36 5.73 3.12 -15.97
CA VAL A 36 4.73 2.13 -15.59
C VAL A 36 4.67 1.97 -14.07
N ALA A 37 3.46 1.91 -13.53
CA ALA A 37 3.20 1.46 -12.17
C ALA A 37 2.49 0.12 -12.24
N ILE A 38 2.91 -0.82 -11.41
CA ILE A 38 2.27 -2.13 -11.30
C ILE A 38 1.44 -2.14 -10.01
N SER A 39 0.15 -2.46 -10.13
CA SER A 39 -0.74 -2.77 -9.01
C SER A 39 -0.97 -4.27 -8.97
N GLY A 40 -0.89 -4.86 -7.78
CA GLY A 40 -1.06 -6.28 -7.52
C GLY A 40 -0.78 -6.55 -6.05
N THR A 41 -1.01 -7.78 -5.62
CA THR A 41 -0.75 -8.20 -4.23
C THR A 41 0.58 -8.91 -4.08
N SER A 42 0.99 -9.19 -2.85
CA SER A 42 2.14 -10.04 -2.55
C SER A 42 2.02 -11.46 -3.17
N GLU A 43 0.81 -11.98 -3.39
CA GLU A 43 0.60 -13.26 -4.10
C GLU A 43 0.86 -13.15 -5.61
N ASP A 44 0.73 -11.95 -6.17
CA ASP A 44 0.98 -11.66 -7.59
C ASP A 44 2.46 -11.31 -7.86
N ALA A 45 3.31 -11.30 -6.82
CA ALA A 45 4.67 -10.79 -6.89
C ALA A 45 5.54 -11.48 -7.95
N ALA A 46 5.41 -12.80 -8.12
CA ALA A 46 6.19 -13.51 -9.13
C ALA A 46 5.88 -13.02 -10.56
N LEU A 47 4.59 -12.80 -10.89
CA LEU A 47 4.17 -12.29 -12.19
C LEU A 47 4.53 -10.81 -12.34
N ALA A 48 4.33 -10.01 -11.28
CA ALA A 48 4.67 -8.59 -11.28
C ALA A 48 6.18 -8.34 -11.47
N GLU A 49 7.04 -9.09 -10.78
CA GLU A 49 8.50 -9.02 -10.94
C GLU A 49 8.93 -9.47 -12.33
N PHE A 50 8.29 -10.51 -12.89
CA PHE A 50 8.54 -10.92 -14.27
C PHE A 50 8.21 -9.80 -15.28
N ILE A 51 7.02 -9.18 -15.16
CA ILE A 51 6.59 -8.08 -16.02
C ILE A 51 7.55 -6.89 -15.87
N LYS A 52 7.87 -6.52 -14.63
CA LYS A 52 8.83 -5.47 -14.31
C LYS A 52 10.16 -5.72 -15.00
N GLY A 53 10.76 -6.91 -14.83
CA GLY A 53 12.04 -7.25 -15.47
C GLY A 53 12.00 -7.18 -17.00
N LYS A 54 10.87 -7.55 -17.62
CA LYS A 54 10.69 -7.38 -19.08
C LYS A 54 10.60 -5.92 -19.51
N MET A 55 9.90 -5.09 -18.75
CA MET A 55 9.74 -3.66 -19.03
C MET A 55 11.03 -2.88 -18.79
N GLU A 56 11.73 -3.16 -17.69
CA GLU A 56 13.05 -2.57 -17.39
C GLU A 56 14.09 -2.99 -18.44
N GLY A 57 14.04 -4.24 -18.90
CA GLY A 57 14.86 -4.71 -20.04
C GLY A 57 14.57 -3.97 -21.35
N ALA A 58 13.39 -3.38 -21.49
CA ALA A 58 13.02 -2.48 -22.59
C ALA A 58 13.30 -0.99 -22.28
N SER A 59 14.10 -0.70 -21.24
CA SER A 59 14.47 0.65 -20.80
C SER A 59 13.30 1.50 -20.27
N LEU A 60 12.25 0.87 -19.74
CA LEU A 60 11.17 1.56 -19.03
C LEU A 60 11.46 1.65 -17.54
N THR A 61 11.07 2.76 -16.93
CA THR A 61 11.09 2.93 -15.47
C THR A 61 9.81 2.37 -14.86
N VAL A 62 9.93 1.41 -13.94
CA VAL A 62 8.78 0.69 -13.38
C VAL A 62 8.70 0.83 -11.87
N TYR A 63 7.53 1.20 -11.38
CA TYR A 63 7.22 1.15 -9.96
C TYR A 63 6.49 -0.15 -9.58
N TRP A 64 7.11 -0.93 -8.71
CA TRP A 64 6.51 -2.11 -8.08
C TRP A 64 7.00 -2.25 -6.64
N LYS A 65 6.12 -2.00 -5.66
CA LYS A 65 6.36 -2.19 -4.23
C LYS A 65 5.05 -2.55 -3.51
N PRO A 66 4.63 -3.84 -3.53
CA PRO A 66 3.32 -4.26 -2.99
C PRO A 66 3.19 -3.91 -1.50
N SER A 67 4.28 -4.03 -0.74
CA SER A 67 4.34 -3.69 0.69
C SER A 67 3.97 -2.24 1.01
N ASN A 68 4.25 -1.30 0.11
CA ASN A 68 4.03 0.13 0.36
C ASN A 68 2.58 0.49 0.11
N VAL A 69 2.02 -0.17 -0.90
CA VAL A 69 0.65 -0.02 -1.35
C VAL A 69 -0.33 -0.66 -0.35
N GLU A 70 0.01 -1.82 0.20
CA GLU A 70 -0.77 -2.47 1.27
C GLU A 70 -0.79 -1.65 2.58
N LYS A 71 0.30 -0.90 2.86
CA LYS A 71 0.42 -0.08 4.07
C LYS A 71 -0.28 1.28 3.95
N ASP A 72 -0.22 1.92 2.78
CA ASP A 72 -0.84 3.22 2.54
C ASP A 72 -1.21 3.39 1.05
N ALA A 73 -2.51 3.27 0.75
CA ALA A 73 -3.05 3.42 -0.60
C ALA A 73 -2.73 4.79 -1.25
N ARG A 74 -2.45 5.83 -0.43
CA ARG A 74 -2.08 7.17 -0.95
C ARG A 74 -0.72 7.17 -1.64
N ILE A 75 0.14 6.20 -1.34
CA ILE A 75 1.46 6.07 -1.99
C ILE A 75 1.27 5.76 -3.47
N LEU A 76 0.45 4.77 -3.81
CA LEU A 76 0.19 4.48 -5.22
C LEU A 76 -0.60 5.58 -5.90
N GLY A 77 -1.53 6.23 -5.18
CA GLY A 77 -2.21 7.42 -5.70
C GLY A 77 -1.23 8.51 -6.14
N LYS A 78 -0.19 8.79 -5.35
CA LYS A 78 0.86 9.74 -5.72
C LYS A 78 1.70 9.25 -6.89
N VAL A 79 2.12 7.99 -6.87
CA VAL A 79 2.89 7.40 -7.97
C VAL A 79 2.10 7.43 -9.28
N LEU A 80 0.80 7.13 -9.25
CA LEU A 80 -0.07 7.13 -10.43
C LEU A 80 -0.17 8.49 -11.11
N VAL A 81 -0.05 9.59 -10.37
CA VAL A 81 -0.03 10.96 -10.94
C VAL A 81 1.16 11.09 -11.89
N ASP A 82 2.34 10.69 -11.44
CA ASP A 82 3.61 10.81 -12.17
C ASP A 82 3.85 9.66 -13.16
N THR A 83 3.00 8.64 -13.14
CA THR A 83 3.11 7.46 -14.00
C THR A 83 2.39 7.66 -15.33
N LYS A 84 2.90 7.09 -16.43
CA LYS A 84 2.24 7.14 -17.75
C LYS A 84 1.18 6.05 -17.95
N CYS A 85 1.37 4.86 -17.37
CA CYS A 85 0.48 3.69 -17.53
C CYS A 85 0.37 2.87 -16.23
N LEU A 86 -0.82 2.35 -15.95
CA LEU A 86 -1.03 1.35 -14.89
C LEU A 86 -1.08 -0.05 -15.50
N VAL A 87 -0.27 -0.97 -14.98
CA VAL A 87 -0.45 -2.42 -15.16
C VAL A 87 -1.13 -2.98 -13.93
N SER A 88 -2.34 -3.50 -14.08
CA SER A 88 -3.08 -4.19 -13.02
C SER A 88 -2.87 -5.69 -13.17
N VAL A 89 -2.08 -6.28 -12.27
CA VAL A 89 -1.91 -7.72 -12.14
C VAL A 89 -3.01 -8.26 -11.25
N VAL A 90 -3.82 -9.15 -11.79
CA VAL A 90 -5.02 -9.66 -11.13
C VAL A 90 -5.01 -11.18 -11.04
N SER A 91 -5.20 -11.69 -9.84
CA SER A 91 -5.51 -13.07 -9.52
C SER A 91 -6.87 -13.14 -8.85
N ALA A 92 -7.34 -14.37 -8.62
CA ALA A 92 -8.54 -14.63 -7.83
C ALA A 92 -8.52 -13.99 -6.43
N THR A 93 -7.32 -13.79 -5.85
CA THR A 93 -7.16 -13.14 -4.55
C THR A 93 -7.17 -11.63 -4.67
N SER A 94 -6.36 -11.05 -5.57
CA SER A 94 -6.29 -9.59 -5.71
C SER A 94 -7.57 -8.97 -6.27
N ALA A 95 -8.39 -9.72 -7.02
CA ALA A 95 -9.73 -9.29 -7.45
C ALA A 95 -10.70 -8.99 -6.28
N LYS A 96 -10.41 -9.50 -5.08
CA LYS A 96 -11.21 -9.26 -3.87
C LYS A 96 -10.65 -8.15 -2.98
N MET A 97 -9.46 -7.64 -3.29
CA MET A 97 -8.76 -6.68 -2.44
C MET A 97 -9.17 -5.25 -2.83
N ASN A 98 -9.76 -4.52 -1.90
CA ASN A 98 -10.27 -3.16 -2.14
C ASN A 98 -9.21 -2.23 -2.74
N HIS A 99 -7.97 -2.31 -2.26
CA HIS A 99 -6.90 -1.46 -2.77
C HIS A 99 -6.63 -1.69 -4.27
N CYS A 100 -6.74 -2.93 -4.77
CA CYS A 100 -6.58 -3.20 -6.20
C CYS A 100 -7.68 -2.53 -7.04
N THR A 101 -8.92 -2.59 -6.57
CA THR A 101 -10.06 -1.90 -7.19
C THR A 101 -9.90 -0.39 -7.14
N ASP A 102 -9.43 0.15 -6.01
CA ASP A 102 -9.18 1.58 -5.83
C ASP A 102 -8.12 2.09 -6.80
N HIS A 103 -7.02 1.36 -7.02
CA HIS A 103 -5.97 1.77 -7.96
C HIS A 103 -6.43 1.79 -9.40
N VAL A 104 -7.21 0.78 -9.82
CA VAL A 104 -7.82 0.75 -11.15
C VAL A 104 -8.77 1.93 -11.31
N SER A 105 -9.57 2.22 -10.28
CA SER A 105 -10.48 3.37 -10.27
C SER A 105 -9.71 4.69 -10.35
N LEU A 106 -8.63 4.85 -9.58
CA LEU A 106 -7.76 6.02 -9.60
C LEU A 106 -7.11 6.24 -10.97
N ALA A 107 -6.60 5.18 -11.60
CA ALA A 107 -6.05 5.26 -12.96
C ALA A 107 -7.14 5.64 -13.98
N TYR A 108 -8.34 5.07 -13.85
CA TYR A 108 -9.48 5.35 -14.74
C TYR A 108 -9.90 6.82 -14.67
N ILE A 109 -10.14 7.35 -13.46
CA ILE A 109 -10.53 8.76 -13.28
C ILE A 109 -9.41 9.74 -13.67
N SER A 110 -8.15 9.30 -13.60
CA SER A 110 -6.98 10.09 -14.00
C SER A 110 -6.66 9.96 -15.50
N ASN A 111 -7.53 9.30 -16.27
CA ASN A 111 -7.36 9.02 -17.71
C ASN A 111 -5.99 8.38 -18.05
N LYS A 112 -5.50 7.52 -17.16
CA LYS A 112 -4.27 6.76 -17.39
C LYS A 112 -4.63 5.46 -18.13
N PRO A 113 -3.88 5.06 -19.16
CA PRO A 113 -3.99 3.73 -19.75
C PRO A 113 -3.88 2.63 -18.69
N ILE A 114 -4.78 1.65 -18.76
CA ILE A 114 -4.82 0.50 -17.85
C ILE A 114 -4.62 -0.77 -18.67
N VAL A 115 -3.57 -1.52 -18.34
CA VAL A 115 -3.30 -2.85 -18.90
C VAL A 115 -3.58 -3.88 -17.83
N VAL A 116 -4.56 -4.76 -18.07
CA VAL A 116 -4.90 -5.84 -17.14
C VAL A 116 -4.18 -7.11 -17.56
N VAL A 117 -3.43 -7.70 -16.63
CA VAL A 117 -2.75 -8.98 -16.81
C VAL A 117 -3.23 -9.92 -15.73
N SER A 118 -3.66 -11.12 -16.10
CA SER A 118 -4.08 -12.11 -15.11
C SER A 118 -3.17 -13.33 -15.09
N SER A 119 -2.86 -13.79 -13.88
CA SER A 119 -2.23 -15.08 -13.61
C SER A 119 -3.23 -16.24 -13.63
N THR A 120 -4.53 -15.95 -13.61
CA THR A 120 -5.63 -16.92 -13.57
C THR A 120 -6.53 -16.80 -14.80
N PRO A 121 -7.27 -17.86 -15.18
CA PRO A 121 -8.23 -17.77 -16.27
C PRO A 121 -9.24 -16.64 -16.06
N LYS A 122 -9.56 -15.93 -17.15
CA LYS A 122 -10.49 -14.78 -17.15
C LYS A 122 -11.82 -15.09 -16.45
N ALA A 123 -12.37 -16.30 -16.62
CA ALA A 123 -13.64 -16.70 -16.02
C ALA A 123 -13.60 -16.63 -14.48
N ASP A 124 -12.51 -17.10 -13.87
CA ASP A 124 -12.35 -17.16 -12.42
C ASP A 124 -12.17 -15.76 -11.82
N VAL A 125 -11.53 -14.88 -12.58
CA VAL A 125 -11.28 -13.49 -12.20
C VAL A 125 -12.59 -12.70 -12.22
N ILE A 126 -13.38 -12.81 -13.29
CA ILE A 126 -14.65 -12.08 -13.44
C ILE A 126 -15.63 -12.47 -12.32
N GLN A 127 -15.73 -13.75 -11.97
CA GLN A 127 -16.63 -14.21 -10.91
C GLN A 127 -16.24 -13.68 -9.53
N LYS A 128 -14.97 -13.31 -9.33
CA LYS A 128 -14.43 -12.89 -8.03
C LYS A 128 -14.19 -11.39 -7.95
N PHE A 129 -14.39 -10.65 -9.04
CA PHE A 129 -14.29 -9.19 -9.04
C PHE A 129 -15.45 -8.59 -8.27
N HIS A 130 -15.13 -7.97 -7.14
CA HIS A 130 -16.07 -7.13 -6.43
C HIS A 130 -16.01 -5.71 -7.02
N PHE A 131 -16.81 -5.45 -8.06
CA PHE A 131 -17.20 -4.08 -8.36
C PHE A 131 -18.24 -3.71 -7.31
N GLY A 132 -17.93 -2.76 -6.43
CA GLY A 132 -18.73 -2.42 -5.24
C GLY A 132 -20.21 -2.10 -5.52
N MET A 133 -21.01 -3.16 -5.65
CA MET A 133 -22.46 -3.24 -5.68
C MET A 133 -22.88 -4.43 -4.83
#